data_AF-A0A759RTY6-F1
#
_entry.id   AF-A0A759RTY6-F1
#
_cell.length_a   1.000
_cell.length_b   1.000
_cell.length_c   1.000
_cell.angle_alpha   90.00
_cell.angle_beta   90.00
_cell.angle_gamma   90.00
#
_symmetry.space_group_name_H-M   'P 1'
#
loop_
_entity.id
_entity.type
_entity.pdbx_description
1 polymer ?
#
loop_
_entity_poly.entity_id
_entity_poly.type
_entity_poly.pdbx_seq_one_letter_code
_entity_poly.pdbx_strand_id
1 'polypeptide(L)' 'MPLMSYVVPLSQLGNPDIHARFLDSLSLCFSEKTEVIIISDAGFQGHWFRQIRSHGWVYVCRVLGAQYYKINEE' A
#
# COMPACT_ATOMS: atom_id res chain seq x y z
N MET A 1 -8.06 19.52 3.38
CA MET A 1 -6.58 19.46 3.36
C MET A 1 -6.15 18.01 3.46
N PRO A 2 -5.16 17.54 2.69
CA PRO A 2 -4.61 16.20 2.89
C PRO A 2 -3.87 16.14 4.23
N LEU A 3 -4.06 15.04 4.97
CA LEU A 3 -3.40 14.78 6.26
C LEU A 3 -1.88 14.63 6.10
N MET A 4 -1.43 14.06 4.98
CA MET A 4 -0.03 13.82 4.66
C MET A 4 0.16 13.80 3.14
N SER A 5 1.31 14.27 2.66
CA SER A 5 1.71 14.21 1.24
C SER A 5 3.20 13.89 1.14
N TYR A 6 3.56 12.97 0.23
CA TYR A 6 4.94 12.57 -0.01
C TYR A 6 5.21 12.56 -1.51
N VAL A 7 6.01 13.53 -1.98
CA VAL A 7 6.32 13.73 -3.40
C VAL A 7 7.76 13.35 -3.66
N VAL A 8 8.01 12.63 -4.75
CA VAL A 8 9.35 12.18 -5.14
C VAL A 8 9.65 12.49 -6.60
N PRO A 9 10.92 12.64 -6.99
CA PRO A 9 11.30 12.75 -8.39
C PRO A 9 10.84 11.53 -9.19
N LEU A 10 10.62 11.70 -10.49
CA LEU A 10 10.20 10.61 -11.38
C LEU A 10 11.17 9.41 -11.36
N SER A 11 12.47 9.66 -11.16
CA SER A 11 13.50 8.62 -11.05
C SER A 11 13.35 7.71 -9.82
N GLN A 12 12.48 8.07 -8.89
CA GLN A 12 12.17 7.33 -7.68
C GLN A 12 10.72 6.81 -7.65
N LEU A 13 9.97 6.99 -8.74
CA LEU A 13 8.60 6.51 -8.85
C LEU A 13 8.56 4.99 -8.70
N GLY A 14 7.70 4.50 -7.79
CA GLY A 14 7.55 3.07 -7.53
C GLY A 14 8.66 2.46 -6.67
N ASN A 15 9.57 3.25 -6.10
CA ASN A 15 10.61 2.74 -5.22
C ASN A 15 10.00 2.13 -3.93
N PRO A 16 10.20 0.82 -3.67
CA PRO A 16 9.60 0.13 -2.52
C PRO A 16 10.07 0.67 -1.17
N ASP A 17 11.31 1.15 -1.05
CA ASP A 17 11.86 1.67 0.20
C ASP A 17 11.25 3.03 0.56
N ILE A 18 10.87 3.81 -0.45
CA ILE A 18 10.15 5.08 -0.26
C ILE A 18 8.71 4.78 0.19
N HIS A 19 8.06 3.81 -0.44
CA HIS A 19 6.73 3.37 -0.06
C HIS A 19 6.67 2.85 1.39
N ALA A 20 7.64 2.04 1.79
CA ALA A 20 7.74 1.54 3.17
C ALA A 20 7.90 2.69 4.17
N ARG A 21 8.85 3.60 3.94
CA ARG A 21 9.04 4.79 4.79
C ARG A 21 7.79 5.66 4.91
N PHE A 22 7.01 5.79 3.84
CA PHE A 22 5.74 6.50 3.88
C PHE A 22 4.73 5.81 4.80
N LEU A 23 4.56 4.49 4.69
CA LEU A 23 3.64 3.73 5.54
C LEU A 23 4.09 3.71 7.01
N ASP A 24 5.39 3.57 7.27
CA ASP A 24 5.96 3.68 8.62
C ASP A 24 5.62 5.05 9.24
N SER A 25 5.83 6.12 8.49
CA SER A 25 5.53 7.48 8.95
C SER A 25 4.03 7.68 9.18
N LEU A 26 3.18 7.12 8.30
CA LEU A 26 1.73 7.17 8.44
C LEU A 26 1.24 6.41 9.67
N SER A 27 1.90 5.30 10.05
CA SER A 27 1.51 4.50 11.22
C SER A 27 1.61 5.29 12.52
N LEU A 28 2.51 6.28 12.59
CA LEU A 28 2.69 7.14 13.76
C LEU A 28 1.49 8.08 13.99
N CYS A 29 0.61 8.24 13.00
CA CYS A 29 -0.60 9.05 13.14
C CYS A 29 -1.73 8.32 13.89
N PHE A 30 -1.57 7.03 14.17
CA PHE A 30 -2.62 6.19 14.73
C PHE A 30 -2.16 5.49 16.00
N SER A 31 -3.12 5.11 16.84
CA SER A 31 -2.85 4.22 17.96
C SER A 31 -2.83 2.76 17.50
N GLU A 32 -2.20 1.86 18.26
CA GLU A 32 -2.15 0.43 17.92
C GLU A 32 -3.54 -0.23 17.77
N LYS A 33 -4.59 0.33 18.38
CA LYS A 33 -5.96 -0.19 18.29
C LYS A 33 -6.74 0.33 17.09
N THR A 34 -6.15 1.25 16.32
CA THR A 34 -6.83 1.86 15.18
C THR A 34 -6.84 0.87 14.02
N GLU A 35 -8.03 0.47 13.59
CA GLU A 35 -8.20 -0.31 12.37
C GLU A 35 -7.99 0.60 11.15
N VAL A 36 -7.04 0.25 10.28
CA VAL A 36 -6.68 1.05 9.10
C VAL A 36 -6.98 0.25 7.83
N ILE A 37 -7.68 0.91 6.91
CA ILE A 37 -7.93 0.40 5.55
C ILE A 37 -7.26 1.36 4.56
N ILE A 38 -6.32 0.84 3.77
CA ILE A 38 -5.66 1.59 2.70
C ILE A 38 -6.41 1.39 1.38
N ILE A 39 -6.88 2.49 0.78
CA ILE A 39 -7.48 2.48 -0.55
C ILE A 39 -6.48 3.09 -1.53
N SER A 40 -6.09 2.34 -2.56
CA SER A 40 -5.09 2.78 -3.55
C SER A 40 -5.52 2.49 -4.98
N ASP A 41 -5.16 3.38 -5.91
CA ASP A 41 -5.33 3.15 -7.35
C ASP A 41 -4.27 2.18 -7.89
N ALA A 42 -4.43 1.75 -9.13
CA ALA A 42 -3.50 0.86 -9.82
C ALA A 42 -2.12 1.53 -10.00
N GLY A 43 -1.05 0.77 -9.77
CA GLY A 43 0.34 1.25 -9.86
C GLY A 43 1.20 0.81 -8.67
N PHE A 44 0.58 0.43 -7.56
CA PHE A 44 1.23 -0.23 -6.45
C PHE A 44 1.25 -1.76 -6.66
N GLN A 45 2.39 -2.39 -6.34
CA GLN A 45 2.63 -3.81 -6.61
C GLN A 45 2.85 -4.62 -5.32
N GLY A 46 3.19 -5.90 -5.44
CA GLY A 46 3.28 -6.86 -4.33
C GLY A 46 4.03 -6.38 -3.07
N HIS A 47 5.10 -5.58 -3.21
CA HIS A 47 5.81 -5.01 -2.05
C HIS A 47 4.95 -4.08 -1.21
N TRP A 48 4.16 -3.21 -1.85
CA TRP A 48 3.23 -2.30 -1.17
C TRP A 48 2.23 -3.06 -0.31
N PHE A 49 1.58 -4.09 -0.89
CA PHE A 49 0.58 -4.89 -0.17
C PHE A 49 1.17 -5.75 0.94
N ARG A 50 2.44 -6.14 0.85
CA ARG A 50 3.15 -6.81 1.96
C ARG A 50 3.41 -5.85 3.11
N GLN A 51 3.86 -4.62 2.81
CA GLN A 51 4.12 -3.59 3.83
C GLN A 51 2.84 -3.16 4.56
N ILE A 52 1.73 -2.97 3.84
CA ILE A 52 0.43 -2.68 4.49
C ILE A 52 0.07 -3.81 5.48
N ARG A 53 0.21 -5.08 5.05
CA ARG A 53 -0.11 -6.22 5.92
C ARG A 53 0.83 -6.36 7.12
N SER A 54 2.10 -5.96 7.02
CA SER A 54 3.00 -6.00 8.18
C SER A 54 2.63 -5.01 9.28
N HIS A 55 1.89 -3.95 8.98
CA HIS A 55 1.28 -3.08 10.00
C HIS A 55 -0.05 -3.62 10.57
N GLY A 56 -0.50 -4.81 10.13
CA GLY A 56 -1.81 -5.36 10.51
C GLY A 56 -2.98 -4.69 9.80
N TRP A 57 -2.72 -3.92 8.73
CA TRP A 57 -3.74 -3.17 8.01
C TRP A 57 -4.35 -3.97 6.86
N VAL A 58 -5.55 -3.57 6.47
CA VAL A 58 -6.27 -4.14 5.32
C VAL A 58 -6.16 -3.18 4.12
N TYR A 59 -6.27 -3.70 2.90
CA TYR A 59 -6.26 -2.86 1.71
C TYR A 59 -7.38 -3.21 0.72
N VAL A 60 -7.81 -2.17 0.00
CA VAL A 60 -8.61 -2.26 -1.21
C VAL A 60 -7.84 -1.59 -2.34
N CYS A 61 -7.66 -2.26 -3.45
CA CYS A 61 -6.90 -1.72 -4.57
C CYS A 61 -7.50 -2.08 -5.92
N ARG A 62 -7.30 -1.20 -6.89
CA ARG A 62 -7.48 -1.56 -8.30
C ARG A 62 -6.22 -2.27 -8.79
N VAL A 63 -6.41 -3.43 -9.41
CA VAL A 63 -5.33 -4.19 -10.05
C VAL A 63 -5.04 -3.61 -11.43
N LEU A 64 -3.75 -3.40 -11.76
CA LEU A 64 -3.34 -2.95 -13.09
C LEU A 64 -3.27 -4.14 -14.06
N GLY A 65 -3.94 -4.03 -15.21
CA GLY A 65 -3.94 -5.05 -16.27
C GLY A 65 -4.85 -6.24 -15.97
N ALA A 66 -4.84 -7.21 -16.87
CA ALA A 66 -5.60 -8.45 -16.70
C ALA A 66 -4.82 -9.41 -15.78
N GLN A 67 -5.38 -9.69 -14.60
CA GLN A 67 -4.90 -10.76 -13.73
C GLN A 67 -5.88 -11.92 -13.82
N TYR A 68 -5.36 -13.10 -14.15
CA TYR A 68 -6.13 -14.33 -14.25
C TYR A 68 -5.79 -15.20 -13.05
N TYR A 69 -6.80 -15.60 -12.30
CA TYR A 69 -6.67 -16.57 -11.22
C TYR A 69 -7.31 -17.87 -11.68
N LYS A 70 -6.59 -18.98 -11.51
CA LYS A 70 -7.15 -20.31 -11.68
C LYS A 70 -7.56 -20.81 -10.30
N ILE A 71 -8.84 -21.10 -10.12
CA ILE A 71 -9.32 -21.81 -8.95
C ILE A 71 -8.92 -23.28 -9.18
N ASN A 72 -8.11 -23.83 -8.29
CA ASN A 72 -7.87 -25.27 -8.28
C ASN A 72 -9.01 -25.91 -7.50
N GLU A 73 -9.75 -26.80 -8.14
CA GLU A 73 -10.70 -27.70 -7.46
C GLU A 73 -9.88 -28.80 -6.77
N GLU A 74 -10.25 -29.14 -5.52
CA GLU A 74 -9.62 -30.21 -4.70
C GLU A 74 -9.82 -31.60 -5.30
#